data_AF-A0A527Y6I4-F1
#
_entry.id   AF-A0A527Y6I4-F1
#
_cell.length_a   1.000
_cell.length_b   1.000
_cell.length_c   1.000
_cell.angle_alpha   90.00
_cell.angle_beta   90.00
_cell.angle_gamma   90.00
#
_symmetry.space_group_name_H-M   'P 1'
#
loop_
_entity.id
_entity.type
_entity.pdbx_description
1 polymer ?
#
loop_
_entity_poly.entity_id
_entity_poly.type
_entity_poly.pdbx_seq_one_letter_code
_entity_poly.pdbx_strand_id
1 'polypeptide(L)' 'GFENAFAFPGFVPAYIRPLFCRGIGPFRWAALSGDPEDIYKTDAKVRELTPGNIHLHNWLDMARERIAFQGLP' A
#
# COMPACT_ATOMS: atom_id res chain seq x y z
N GLY A 1 32.85 11.39 15.30
CA GLY A 1 31.48 10.88 15.10
C GLY A 1 30.50 12.03 15.24
N PHE A 2 29.25 11.87 14.77
CA PHE A 2 28.21 12.89 14.97
C PHE A 2 27.37 12.53 16.21
N GLU A 3 27.46 13.33 17.27
CA GLU A 3 26.89 13.00 18.60
C GLU A 3 25.36 12.85 18.59
N ASN A 4 24.67 13.61 17.73
CA ASN A 4 23.21 13.67 17.67
C ASN A 4 22.62 12.83 16.52
N ALA A 5 23.33 11.81 16.06
CA ALA A 5 22.88 10.97 14.95
C ALA A 5 21.51 10.31 15.18
N PHE A 6 21.11 10.11 16.44
CA PHE A 6 19.85 9.46 16.84
C PHE A 6 18.81 10.43 17.42
N ALA A 7 18.97 11.74 17.18
CA ALA A 7 18.03 12.75 17.68
C ALA A 7 16.62 12.66 17.08
N PHE A 8 16.42 11.83 16.05
CA PHE A 8 15.12 11.50 15.48
C PHE A 8 14.94 9.97 15.42
N PRO A 9 13.70 9.48 15.59
CA PRO A 9 13.44 8.05 15.59
C PRO A 9 13.51 7.46 14.18
N GLY A 10 13.81 6.17 14.08
CA GLY A 10 13.57 5.41 12.85
C GLY A 10 12.06 5.34 12.51
N PHE A 11 11.72 5.21 11.23
CA PHE A 11 10.32 5.19 10.80
C PHE A 11 9.53 3.97 11.31
N VAL A 12 10.19 2.82 11.52
CA VAL A 12 9.54 1.62 12.04
C VAL A 12 8.98 1.84 13.45
N PRO A 13 9.79 2.23 14.46
CA PRO A 13 9.26 2.50 15.79
C PRO A 13 8.31 3.71 15.83
N ALA A 14 8.54 4.72 14.98
CA ALA A 14 7.70 5.93 14.96
C ALA A 14 6.32 5.72 14.32
N TYR A 15 6.21 4.92 13.25
CA TYR A 15 5.00 4.87 12.42
C TYR A 15 4.51 3.45 12.09
N ILE A 16 5.41 2.51 11.79
CA ILE A 16 5.01 1.21 11.22
C ILE A 16 4.70 0.16 12.28
N ARG A 17 5.41 0.16 13.42
CA ARG A 17 5.23 -0.84 14.48
C ARG A 17 3.78 -0.95 14.99
N PRO A 18 3.03 0.16 15.19
CA PRO A 18 1.61 0.08 15.54
C PRO A 18 0.72 -0.59 14.47
N LEU A 19 1.11 -0.50 13.18
CA LEU A 19 0.41 -1.20 12.10
C LEU A 19 0.66 -2.71 12.19
N PHE A 20 1.92 -3.12 12.37
CA PHE A 20 2.31 -4.52 12.53
C PHE A 20 1.61 -5.21 13.70
N CYS A 21 1.44 -4.53 14.84
CA CYS A 21 0.72 -5.07 15.99
C CYS A 21 -0.76 -5.38 15.70
N ARG A 22 -1.34 -4.80 14.64
CA ARG A 22 -2.71 -5.08 14.16
C ARG A 22 -2.74 -6.04 12.98
N GLY A 23 -1.62 -6.67 12.64
CA GLY A 23 -1.49 -7.52 11.46
C GLY A 23 -1.50 -6.77 10.13
N ILE A 24 -1.38 -5.44 10.15
CA ILE A 24 -1.35 -4.62 8.93
C ILE A 24 0.08 -4.60 8.40
N GLY A 25 0.28 -5.11 7.20
CA GLY A 25 1.57 -5.14 6.51
C GLY A 25 1.42 -4.97 5.00
N PRO A 26 2.53 -5.00 4.25
CA PRO A 26 2.49 -4.87 2.80
C PRO A 26 1.85 -6.12 2.17
N PHE A 27 0.60 -5.98 1.73
CA PHE A 27 -0.12 -6.99 0.97
C PHE A 27 -0.03 -6.70 -0.53
N ARG A 28 0.16 -7.74 -1.36
CA ARG A 28 0.25 -7.61 -2.83
C ARG A 28 -0.38 -8.83 -3.52
N TRP A 29 -0.89 -8.62 -4.71
CA TRP A 29 -1.33 -9.66 -5.64
C TRP A 29 -0.86 -9.31 -7.06
N ALA A 30 -1.01 -10.26 -7.99
CA ALA A 30 -0.70 -10.06 -9.40
C ALA A 30 -1.72 -10.81 -10.27
N ALA A 31 -2.05 -10.27 -11.44
CA ALA A 31 -2.96 -10.86 -12.40
C ALA A 31 -2.22 -11.82 -13.35
N LEU A 32 -2.38 -13.13 -13.16
CA LEU A 32 -1.74 -14.16 -14.01
C LEU A 32 -2.24 -14.15 -15.46
N SER A 33 -3.40 -13.55 -15.72
CA SER A 33 -3.92 -13.29 -17.07
C SER A 33 -3.03 -12.34 -17.86
N GLY A 34 -2.26 -11.48 -17.17
CA GLY A 34 -1.52 -10.37 -17.77
C GLY A 34 -2.41 -9.18 -18.18
N ASP A 35 -3.72 -9.24 -17.94
CA ASP A 35 -4.68 -8.19 -18.29
C ASP A 35 -4.76 -7.13 -17.16
N PRO A 36 -4.40 -5.86 -17.42
CA PRO A 36 -4.51 -4.77 -16.43
C PRO A 36 -5.92 -4.58 -15.87
N GLU A 37 -6.96 -4.92 -16.63
CA GLU A 37 -8.35 -4.78 -16.17
C GLU A 37 -8.65 -5.67 -14.96
N ASP A 38 -7.93 -6.76 -14.76
CA ASP A 38 -8.11 -7.61 -13.58
C ASP A 38 -7.59 -6.93 -12.30
N ILE A 39 -6.58 -6.05 -12.40
CA ILE A 39 -6.17 -5.19 -11.28
C ILE A 39 -7.26 -4.16 -11.00
N TYR A 40 -7.83 -3.51 -12.01
CA TYR A 40 -8.88 -2.51 -11.77
C TYR A 40 -10.16 -3.13 -11.17
N LYS A 41 -10.52 -4.36 -11.56
CA LYS A 41 -11.62 -5.11 -10.93
C LYS A 41 -11.31 -5.42 -9.47
N THR A 42 -10.08 -5.82 -9.16
CA THR A 42 -9.68 -6.11 -7.77
C THR A 42 -9.58 -4.84 -6.92
N ASP A 43 -9.13 -3.72 -7.47
CA ASP A 43 -9.16 -2.39 -6.80
C ASP A 43 -10.59 -1.98 -6.44
N ALA A 44 -11.53 -2.12 -7.38
CA ALA A 44 -12.94 -1.87 -7.12
C ALA A 44 -13.48 -2.79 -6.02
N LYS A 45 -13.07 -4.07 -6.03
CA LYS A 45 -13.51 -5.02 -5.01
C LYS A 45 -12.96 -4.71 -3.61
N VAL A 46 -11.70 -4.29 -3.51
CA VAL A 46 -11.11 -3.84 -2.24
C VAL A 46 -11.91 -2.66 -1.69
N ARG A 47 -12.25 -1.68 -2.53
CA ARG A 47 -13.05 -0.51 -2.15
C ARG A 47 -14.43 -0.90 -1.59
N GLU A 48 -15.11 -1.86 -2.22
CA GLU A 48 -16.39 -2.39 -1.73
C GLU A 48 -16.27 -3.06 -0.36
N LEU A 49 -15.18 -3.80 -0.13
CA LEU A 49 -14.96 -4.58 1.08
C LEU A 49 -14.44 -3.74 2.26
N THR A 50 -13.89 -2.56 2.01
CA THR A 50 -13.32 -1.68 3.04
C THR A 50 -14.01 -0.31 3.12
N PRO A 51 -15.35 -0.26 3.27
CA PRO A 51 -16.05 1.02 3.32
C PRO A 51 -15.53 1.87 4.49
N GLY A 52 -15.28 3.15 4.23
CA GLY A 52 -14.78 4.12 5.22
C GLY A 52 -13.26 4.20 5.35
N ASN A 53 -12.48 3.34 4.68
CA ASN A 53 -11.02 3.46 4.69
C ASN A 53 -10.53 4.48 3.64
N ILE A 54 -10.67 5.77 3.97
CA ILE A 54 -10.37 6.89 3.06
C ILE A 54 -8.93 6.84 2.56
N HIS A 55 -7.96 6.52 3.42
CA HIS A 55 -6.55 6.46 3.02
C HIS A 55 -6.29 5.35 2.00
N LEU A 56 -6.90 4.16 2.18
CA LEU A 56 -6.78 3.07 1.22
C LEU A 56 -7.42 3.42 -0.11
N HIS A 57 -8.59 4.03 -0.10
CA HIS A 57 -9.28 4.43 -1.33
C HIS A 57 -8.48 5.46 -2.13
N ASN A 58 -7.95 6.49 -1.46
CA ASN A 58 -7.08 7.48 -2.10
C ASN A 58 -5.79 6.85 -2.64
N TRP A 59 -5.24 5.84 -1.95
CA TRP A 59 -4.09 5.10 -2.44
C TRP A 59 -4.40 4.35 -3.75
N LEU A 60 -5.55 3.66 -3.85
CA LEU A 60 -5.95 2.96 -5.07
C LEU A 60 -6.12 3.93 -6.25
N ASP A 61 -6.73 5.09 -6.01
CA ASP A 61 -6.91 6.12 -7.05
C ASP A 61 -5.56 6.65 -7.55
N MET A 62 -4.65 7.00 -6.63
CA MET A 62 -3.30 7.44 -6.98
C MET A 62 -2.48 6.36 -7.67
N ALA A 63 -2.59 5.09 -7.23
CA ALA A 63 -1.87 3.99 -7.83
C ALA A 63 -2.25 3.82 -9.29
N ARG A 64 -3.56 3.85 -9.60
CA ARG A 64 -4.06 3.79 -10.98
C ARG A 64 -3.57 4.93 -11.85
N GLU A 65 -3.50 6.15 -11.31
CA GLU A 65 -3.08 7.34 -12.06
C GLU A 65 -1.57 7.45 -12.25
N ARG A 66 -0.77 6.96 -11.30
CA ARG A 66 0.65 7.30 -11.18
C ARG A 66 1.61 6.12 -11.29
N ILE A 67 1.13 4.88 -11.18
CA ILE A 67 1.98 3.69 -11.21
C ILE A 67 1.73 2.92 -12.49
N ALA A 68 2.77 2.82 -13.33
CA ALA A 68 2.75 1.97 -14.50
C ALA A 68 3.07 0.52 -14.10
N PHE A 69 2.34 -0.43 -14.69
CA PHE A 69 2.61 -1.86 -14.49
C PHE A 69 3.98 -2.26 -15.05
N GLN A 70 4.61 -3.24 -14.41
CA GLN A 70 5.91 -3.80 -14.82
C GLN A 70 5.80 -5.33 -14.90
N GLY A 71 5.63 -5.86 -16.11
CA GLY A 71 5.39 -7.29 -16.31
C GLY A 71 3.92 -7.63 -16.08
N LEU A 72 3.65 -8.64 -15.24
CA LEU A 72 2.27 -8.93 -14.82
C LEU A 72 1.72 -7.76 -14.01
N PRO A 73 0.51 -7.27 -14.33
CA PRO A 73 -0.18 -6.27 -13.54
C PRO A 73 -0.40 -6.70 -12.08
#